data_AF-A0A8S4F512-F1
#
_entry.id   AF-A0A8S4F512-F1
#
_cell.length_a   1.000
_cell.length_b   1.000
_cell.length_c   1.000
_cell.angle_alpha   90.00
_cell.angle_beta   90.00
_cell.angle_gamma   90.00
#
_symmetry.space_group_name_H-M   'P 1'
#
loop_
_entity.id
_entity.type
_entity.pdbx_description
1 polymer ?
#
loop_
_entity_poly.entity_id
_entity_poly.type
_entity_poly.pdbx_seq_one_letter_code
_entity_poly.pdbx_strand_id
1 'polypeptide(L)'
;MKLYYKLRIKYNCNNSIAVFQEVIEDTLRGEQAWVWGAWGRWSSCSKTCGGGVSVQTRECVLRSVMNENDSTASGLILTSSNALSSLRRSRCLGPAERYRECNTAPCPGSLPGAGRAQQCAAYDRRPFRGRFYHWVPYIDGNSPCTLNCRPLGKQFYATLALVADGTPCTKPGATAVCVQGVCKVSADLVGHCELN
;
A
#
# COMPACT_ATOMS: atom_id res chain seq x y z
N MET A 1 -29.07 29.72 -23.92
CA MET A 1 -27.73 29.25 -24.36
C MET A 1 -26.77 29.40 -23.18
N LYS A 2 -26.52 28.34 -22.40
CA LYS A 2 -25.55 28.35 -21.30
C LYS A 2 -24.48 27.30 -21.63
N LEU A 3 -23.26 27.78 -21.87
CA LEU A 3 -22.08 26.98 -22.19
C LEU A 3 -21.63 26.27 -20.91
N TYR A 4 -21.84 24.96 -20.82
CA TYR A 4 -21.26 24.13 -19.76
C TYR A 4 -19.87 23.69 -20.18
N TYR A 5 -18.84 24.32 -19.59
CA TYR A 5 -17.46 23.87 -19.68
C TYR A 5 -17.35 22.52 -18.96
N LYS A 6 -17.31 21.45 -19.75
CA LYS A 6 -17.07 20.08 -19.29
C LYS A 6 -15.59 19.96 -18.93
N LEU A 7 -15.21 20.26 -17.69
CA LEU A 7 -13.87 19.94 -17.19
C LEU A 7 -13.71 18.41 -17.20
N ARG A 8 -13.05 17.89 -18.24
CA ARG A 8 -12.56 16.51 -18.30
C ARG A 8 -11.25 16.45 -17.53
N ILE A 9 -11.30 16.20 -16.22
CA ILE A 9 -10.10 15.74 -15.53
C ILE A 9 -10.03 14.23 -15.78
N LYS A 10 -9.22 13.82 -16.76
CA LYS A 10 -8.96 12.40 -17.04
C LYS A 10 -7.98 11.87 -15.99
N TYR A 11 -8.48 11.25 -14.93
CA TYR A 11 -7.63 10.42 -14.08
C TYR A 11 -7.54 9.03 -14.72
N ASN A 12 -6.40 8.72 -15.32
CA ASN A 12 -6.15 7.39 -15.87
C ASN A 12 -5.63 6.47 -14.76
N CYS A 13 -6.54 6.01 -13.90
CA CYS A 13 -6.27 4.91 -12.99
C CYS A 13 -6.71 3.63 -13.70
N ASN A 14 -5.76 2.79 -14.12
CA ASN A 14 -6.08 1.52 -14.76
C ASN A 14 -7.06 0.72 -13.88
N ASN A 15 -8.23 0.43 -14.46
CA ASN A 15 -9.38 -0.32 -13.95
C ASN A 15 -10.23 0.30 -12.83
N SER A 16 -11.03 1.32 -13.19
CA SER A 16 -12.47 1.40 -12.86
C SER A 16 -13.15 2.59 -13.56
N ILE A 17 -13.48 2.46 -14.84
CA ILE A 17 -14.26 3.46 -15.60
C ILE A 17 -15.71 3.56 -15.08
N ALA A 18 -16.22 2.53 -14.40
CA ALA A 18 -17.60 2.45 -13.93
C ALA A 18 -17.95 3.40 -12.77
N VAL A 19 -16.97 3.83 -11.97
CA VAL A 19 -17.22 4.67 -10.78
C VAL A 19 -17.30 6.16 -11.16
N PHE A 20 -17.00 6.51 -12.41
CA PHE A 20 -16.88 7.89 -12.86
C PHE A 20 -18.22 8.58 -13.17
N GLN A 21 -19.31 7.82 -13.40
CA GLN A 21 -20.61 8.40 -13.72
C GLN A 21 -21.46 8.75 -12.49
N GLU A 22 -21.38 7.98 -11.39
CA GLU A 22 -22.20 8.20 -10.18
C GLU A 22 -21.77 9.44 -9.37
N VAL A 23 -20.46 9.74 -9.33
CA VAL A 23 -19.90 10.86 -8.54
C VAL A 23 -20.28 12.23 -9.09
N ILE A 24 -20.51 12.32 -10.41
CA ILE A 24 -20.86 13.57 -11.07
C ILE A 24 -22.28 13.99 -10.67
N GLU A 25 -23.21 13.06 -10.50
CA GLU A 25 -24.60 13.37 -10.13
C GLU A 25 -24.72 13.86 -8.69
N ASP A 26 -23.94 13.31 -7.76
CA ASP A 26 -23.93 13.76 -6.35
C ASP A 26 -23.25 15.12 -6.18
N THR A 27 -22.23 15.42 -6.99
CA THR A 27 -21.59 16.74 -7.01
C THR A 27 -22.54 17.83 -7.53
N LEU A 28 -23.49 17.47 -8.42
CA LEU A 28 -24.48 18.39 -8.97
C LEU A 28 -25.69 18.63 -8.02
N ARG A 29 -25.87 17.80 -6.98
CA ARG A 29 -26.97 17.93 -6.00
C ARG A 29 -26.67 18.82 -4.80
N GLY A 30 -25.43 19.31 -4.64
CA GLY A 30 -25.07 20.24 -3.56
C GLY A 30 -25.01 19.60 -2.16
N GLU A 31 -25.02 18.27 -2.06
CA GLU A 31 -24.89 17.54 -0.81
C GLU A 31 -23.42 17.13 -0.58
N GLN A 32 -22.88 17.51 0.58
CA GLN A 32 -21.77 16.84 1.29
C GLN A 32 -20.80 15.98 0.45
N ALA A 33 -19.99 16.61 -0.41
CA ALA A 33 -18.99 15.89 -1.19
C ALA A 33 -17.80 15.47 -0.31
N TRP A 34 -17.47 14.18 -0.26
CA TRP A 34 -16.26 13.67 0.40
C TRP A 34 -15.09 13.68 -0.56
N VAL A 35 -13.98 14.29 -0.15
CA VAL A 35 -12.78 14.43 -0.97
C VAL A 35 -11.56 14.01 -0.17
N TRP A 36 -10.55 13.51 -0.90
CA TRP A 36 -9.25 13.27 -0.30
C TRP A 36 -8.60 14.58 0.10
N GLY A 37 -8.15 14.66 1.36
CA GLY A 37 -7.23 15.69 1.81
C GLY A 37 -5.85 15.53 1.18
N ALA A 38 -4.96 16.47 1.51
CA ALA A 38 -3.57 16.38 1.09
C ALA A 38 -2.91 15.09 1.61
N TRP A 39 -1.96 14.56 0.85
CA TRP A 39 -1.10 13.50 1.35
C TRP A 39 -0.27 14.02 2.53
N GLY A 40 -0.21 13.24 3.61
CA GLY A 40 0.63 13.51 4.78
C GLY A 40 2.12 13.44 4.47
N ARG A 41 3.00 13.32 5.46
CA ARG A 41 4.44 13.08 5.17
C ARG A 41 4.68 11.60 4.95
N TRP A 42 5.70 11.26 4.16
CA TRP A 42 6.19 9.88 4.07
C TRP A 42 6.68 9.41 5.44
N SER A 43 6.35 8.17 5.81
CA SER A 43 6.90 7.50 6.96
C SER A 43 8.40 7.29 6.82
N SER A 44 9.07 6.98 7.92
CA SER A 44 10.39 6.38 7.89
C SER A 44 10.38 5.10 7.04
N CYS A 45 11.50 4.82 6.39
CA CYS A 45 11.66 3.61 5.60
C CYS A 45 11.61 2.36 6.49
N SER A 46 10.91 1.30 6.05
CA SER A 46 10.81 0.05 6.81
C SER A 46 12.15 -0.67 7.01
N LYS A 47 13.16 -0.36 6.19
CA LYS A 47 14.53 -0.87 6.32
C LYS A 47 15.53 0.24 6.09
N THR A 48 16.74 0.08 6.62
CA THR A 48 17.85 1.01 6.41
C THR A 48 18.70 0.68 5.17
N CYS A 49 18.55 -0.52 4.62
CA CYS A 49 19.22 -1.01 3.41
C CYS A 49 18.44 -2.19 2.80
N GLY A 50 18.85 -2.64 1.61
CA GLY A 50 18.37 -3.86 0.96
C GLY A 50 16.94 -3.77 0.42
N GLY A 51 16.41 -2.56 0.23
CA GLY A 51 15.05 -2.32 -0.25
C GLY A 51 14.01 -2.40 0.88
N GLY A 52 13.57 -1.22 1.32
CA GLY A 52 12.43 -1.03 2.22
C GLY A 52 11.30 -0.27 1.54
N VAL A 53 10.22 -0.02 2.30
CA VAL A 53 9.03 0.70 1.84
C VAL A 53 8.74 1.84 2.82
N SER A 54 8.45 3.03 2.28
CA SER A 54 7.83 4.12 3.02
C SER A 54 6.35 4.20 2.67
N VAL A 55 5.53 4.61 3.63
CA VAL A 55 4.08 4.75 3.47
C VAL A 55 3.70 6.22 3.62
N GLN A 56 2.73 6.68 2.83
CA GLN A 56 2.12 8.00 3.01
C GLN A 56 0.61 7.80 3.04
N THR A 57 -0.04 8.47 3.97
CA THR A 57 -1.49 8.35 4.19
C THR A 57 -2.16 9.69 3.90
N ARG A 58 -3.46 9.65 3.62
CA ARG A 58 -4.32 10.83 3.48
C ARG A 58 -5.68 10.54 4.08
N GLU A 59 -6.37 11.60 4.51
CA GLU A 59 -7.69 11.48 5.14
C GLU A 59 -8.81 11.82 4.15
N CYS A 60 -9.93 11.12 4.28
CA CYS A 60 -11.16 11.44 3.54
C CYS A 60 -11.97 12.43 4.37
N VAL A 61 -12.13 13.65 3.85
CA VAL A 61 -12.74 14.77 4.56
C VAL A 61 -13.95 15.31 3.80
N LEU A 62 -14.87 15.93 4.53
CA LEU A 62 -16.06 16.54 3.95
C LEU A 62 -15.72 17.91 3.35
N ARG A 63 -16.10 18.16 2.09
CA ARG A 63 -15.76 19.37 1.33
C ARG A 63 -16.44 20.65 1.84
N SER A 64 -17.55 20.56 2.58
CA SER A 64 -18.32 21.73 3.07
C SER A 64 -17.63 22.55 4.18
N VAL A 65 -16.31 22.43 4.34
CA VAL A 65 -15.47 23.14 5.32
C VAL A 65 -14.35 23.96 4.64
N MET A 66 -14.29 24.02 3.31
CA MET A 66 -13.39 24.93 2.60
C MET A 66 -14.05 26.31 2.45
N ASN A 67 -14.21 27.04 3.55
CA ASN A 67 -14.52 28.48 3.49
C ASN A 67 -13.20 29.26 3.47
N GLU A 68 -12.96 30.01 2.40
CA GLU A 68 -11.88 30.99 2.30
C GLU A 68 -12.04 32.01 3.45
N ASN A 69 -10.97 32.21 4.23
CA ASN A 69 -10.80 33.21 5.31
C ASN A 69 -10.81 32.74 6.78
N ASP A 70 -10.65 31.44 7.06
CA ASP A 70 -10.32 31.02 8.43
C ASP A 70 -9.05 30.15 8.46
N SER A 71 -7.92 30.80 8.73
CA SER A 71 -6.61 30.18 8.97
C SER A 71 -6.55 29.35 10.27
N THR A 72 -7.68 29.17 10.97
CA THR A 72 -7.78 28.32 12.16
C THR A 72 -8.77 27.16 12.02
N ALA A 73 -9.25 26.85 10.80
CA ALA A 73 -10.07 25.67 10.54
C ALA A 73 -9.27 24.37 10.71
N SER A 74 -9.12 23.96 11.97
CA SER A 74 -9.12 22.56 12.35
C SER A 74 -10.42 21.98 11.78
N GLY A 75 -10.33 21.42 10.57
CA GLY A 75 -11.41 20.71 9.91
C GLY A 75 -12.07 19.80 10.93
N LEU A 76 -13.39 19.85 11.00
CA LEU A 76 -14.17 19.16 12.01
C LEU A 76 -13.77 17.67 12.04
N ILE A 77 -12.81 17.32 12.89
CA ILE A 77 -12.56 15.95 13.29
C ILE A 77 -13.78 15.65 14.14
N LEU A 78 -14.88 15.16 13.53
CA LEU A 78 -16.01 14.68 14.34
C LEU A 78 -15.40 13.65 15.29
N THR A 79 -15.33 14.02 16.55
CA THR A 79 -14.63 13.28 17.59
C THR A 79 -15.36 11.98 17.83
N SER A 80 -14.57 10.92 17.94
CA SER A 80 -14.83 9.73 18.77
C SER A 80 -16.03 8.84 18.43
N SER A 81 -15.95 8.10 17.31
CA SER A 81 -16.24 6.66 17.38
C SER A 81 -15.39 5.88 16.38
N ASN A 82 -14.68 4.84 16.85
CA ASN A 82 -13.82 3.99 16.02
C ASN A 82 -14.59 3.34 14.85
N ALA A 83 -15.91 3.16 15.00
CA ALA A 83 -16.83 2.66 13.98
C ALA A 83 -16.99 3.59 12.75
N LEU A 84 -16.72 4.90 12.89
CA LEU A 84 -16.87 5.87 11.80
C LEU A 84 -15.64 5.96 10.88
N SER A 85 -14.47 5.46 11.32
CA SER A 85 -13.20 5.58 10.60
C SER A 85 -13.13 4.71 9.33
N SER A 86 -13.79 3.56 9.33
CA SER A 86 -13.91 2.67 8.17
C SER A 86 -14.96 3.18 7.18
N LEU A 87 -16.07 3.74 7.67
CA LEU A 87 -17.17 4.31 6.88
C LEU A 87 -16.80 5.66 6.21
N ARG A 88 -15.76 6.34 6.71
CA ARG A 88 -15.20 7.54 6.06
C ARG A 88 -14.35 7.18 4.85
N ARG A 89 -13.51 6.15 4.94
CA ARG A 89 -12.65 5.71 3.83
C ARG A 89 -13.44 5.24 2.61
N SER A 90 -14.62 4.65 2.81
CA SER A 90 -15.48 4.18 1.72
C SER A 90 -16.15 5.31 0.91
N ARG A 91 -16.13 6.56 1.39
CA ARG A 91 -16.78 7.69 0.72
C ARG A 91 -15.86 8.46 -0.23
N CYS A 92 -14.55 8.27 -0.13
CA CYS A 92 -13.60 8.81 -1.09
C CYS A 92 -13.13 7.73 -2.06
N LEU A 93 -13.04 8.08 -3.34
CA LEU A 93 -12.62 7.15 -4.37
C LEU A 93 -11.10 7.08 -4.53
N GLY A 94 -10.57 5.86 -4.57
CA GLY A 94 -9.14 5.59 -4.67
C GLY A 94 -8.50 5.29 -3.32
N PRO A 95 -7.16 5.20 -3.26
CA PRO A 95 -6.49 4.67 -2.08
C PRO A 95 -6.29 5.73 -0.98
N ALA A 96 -6.43 5.32 0.28
CA ALA A 96 -6.09 6.13 1.46
C ALA A 96 -4.58 6.12 1.77
N GLU A 97 -3.84 5.16 1.21
CA GLU A 97 -2.41 4.97 1.43
C GLU A 97 -1.69 4.78 0.10
N ARG A 98 -0.49 5.33 -0.01
CA ARG A 98 0.44 5.03 -1.11
C ARG A 98 1.81 4.69 -0.55
N TYR A 99 2.63 4.05 -1.38
CA TYR A 99 3.87 3.43 -0.96
C TYR A 99 5.02 3.93 -1.81
N ARG A 100 6.26 3.78 -1.37
CA ARG A 100 7.41 3.93 -2.28
C ARG A 100 8.54 3.08 -1.78
N GLU A 101 9.35 2.59 -2.69
CA GLU A 101 10.60 1.96 -2.32
C GLU A 101 11.57 3.01 -1.76
N CYS A 102 12.39 2.59 -0.81
CA CYS A 102 13.41 3.40 -0.17
C CYS A 102 14.58 2.52 0.24
N ASN A 103 15.77 3.12 0.40
CA ASN A 103 16.98 2.42 0.84
C ASN A 103 17.27 1.15 0.03
N THR A 104 17.21 1.25 -1.30
CA THR A 104 17.35 0.13 -2.25
C THR A 104 18.78 -0.38 -2.39
N ALA A 105 19.78 0.37 -1.91
CA ALA A 105 21.16 -0.08 -1.88
C ALA A 105 21.29 -1.37 -1.05
N PRO A 106 22.01 -2.41 -1.53
CA PRO A 106 22.21 -3.65 -0.78
C PRO A 106 22.78 -3.41 0.62
N CYS A 107 22.41 -4.28 1.58
CA CYS A 107 23.00 -4.21 2.91
C CYS A 107 24.47 -4.69 2.87
N PRO A 108 25.38 -4.09 3.67
CA PRO A 108 26.76 -4.56 3.78
C PRO A 108 26.83 -6.04 4.14
N GLY A 109 27.64 -6.82 3.41
CA GLY A 109 27.82 -8.26 3.64
C GLY A 109 26.64 -9.15 3.26
N SER A 110 25.54 -8.60 2.73
CA SER A 110 24.41 -9.37 2.25
C SER A 110 24.56 -9.74 0.77
N LEU A 111 24.22 -10.98 0.41
CA LEU A 111 24.12 -11.38 -0.99
C LEU A 111 22.87 -10.75 -1.63
N PRO A 112 22.92 -10.38 -2.93
CA PRO A 112 21.73 -9.96 -3.66
C PRO A 112 20.62 -11.02 -3.56
N GLY A 113 19.38 -10.58 -3.25
CA GLY A 113 18.25 -11.48 -3.11
C GLY A 113 18.18 -12.28 -1.78
N ALA A 114 19.10 -12.07 -0.84
CA ALA A 114 19.11 -12.77 0.45
C ALA A 114 17.91 -12.47 1.37
N GLY A 115 17.08 -11.48 1.05
CA GLY A 115 15.99 -11.00 1.91
C GLY A 115 15.07 -12.11 2.41
N ARG A 116 14.66 -13.05 1.56
CA ARG A 116 13.81 -14.19 1.97
C ARG A 116 14.57 -15.24 2.76
N ALA A 117 15.82 -15.51 2.38
CA ALA A 117 16.66 -16.48 3.06
C ALA A 117 16.91 -16.05 4.52
N GLN A 118 17.22 -14.78 4.74
CA GLN A 118 17.38 -14.22 6.07
C GLN A 118 16.09 -14.29 6.90
N GLN A 119 14.93 -14.03 6.28
CA GLN A 119 13.63 -14.13 6.95
C GLN A 119 13.30 -15.57 7.35
N CYS A 120 13.59 -16.57 6.52
CA CYS A 120 13.44 -17.98 6.92
C CYS A 120 14.44 -18.37 8.02
N ALA A 121 15.72 -17.98 7.89
CA ALA A 121 16.76 -18.30 8.87
C ALA A 121 16.48 -17.72 10.28
N ALA A 122 15.68 -16.65 10.39
CA ALA A 122 15.21 -16.13 11.67
C ALA A 122 14.38 -17.14 12.49
N TYR A 123 13.88 -18.20 11.85
CA TYR A 123 13.13 -19.28 12.48
C TYR A 123 13.98 -20.51 12.81
N ASP A 124 15.27 -20.55 12.46
CA ASP A 124 16.13 -21.71 12.73
C ASP A 124 16.27 -22.00 14.23
N ARG A 125 16.23 -20.95 15.05
CA ARG A 125 16.28 -21.03 16.52
C ARG A 125 14.91 -21.14 17.18
N ARG A 126 13.84 -21.35 16.40
CA ARG A 126 12.46 -21.49 16.90
C ARG A 126 11.98 -22.91 16.64
N PRO A 127 11.57 -23.67 17.67
CA PRO A 127 11.11 -25.04 17.46
C PRO A 127 9.79 -25.05 16.69
N PHE A 128 9.71 -25.83 15.62
CA PHE A 128 8.48 -26.12 14.88
C PHE A 128 8.03 -27.54 15.20
N ARG A 129 6.88 -27.67 15.87
CA ARG A 129 6.36 -28.96 16.36
C ARG A 129 7.42 -29.73 17.18
N GLY A 130 8.12 -29.03 18.07
CA GLY A 130 9.11 -29.61 18.97
C GLY A 130 10.49 -29.92 18.35
N ARG A 131 10.74 -29.52 17.09
CA ARG A 131 12.02 -29.74 16.41
C ARG A 131 12.59 -28.47 15.81
N PHE A 132 13.91 -28.38 15.78
CA PHE A 132 14.64 -27.31 15.09
C PHE A 132 14.97 -27.73 13.67
N TYR A 133 15.01 -26.76 12.77
CA TYR A 133 15.24 -26.97 11.35
C TYR A 133 16.12 -25.84 10.83
N HIS A 134 16.89 -26.11 9.78
CA HIS A 134 17.48 -25.06 8.96
C HIS A 134 16.52 -24.76 7.81
N TRP A 135 15.95 -23.56 7.82
CA TRP A 135 14.88 -23.16 6.92
C TRP A 135 15.43 -22.44 5.68
N VAL A 136 14.99 -22.86 4.50
CA VAL A 136 15.26 -22.16 3.24
C VAL A 136 13.97 -21.69 2.58
N PRO A 137 13.99 -20.61 1.79
CA PRO A 137 12.79 -20.09 1.14
C PRO A 137 12.16 -21.12 0.21
N TYR A 138 10.84 -21.17 0.21
CA TYR A 138 10.02 -21.82 -0.80
C TYR A 138 9.10 -20.75 -1.40
N ILE A 139 9.24 -20.48 -2.70
CA ILE A 139 8.43 -19.45 -3.37
C ILE A 139 7.22 -20.12 -4.00
N ASP A 140 6.04 -19.81 -3.48
CA ASP A 140 4.76 -20.13 -4.10
C ASP A 140 4.39 -19.00 -5.08
N GLY A 141 4.18 -19.35 -6.36
CA GLY A 141 3.79 -18.40 -7.39
C GLY A 141 2.42 -17.75 -7.16
N ASN A 142 1.53 -18.41 -6.42
CA ASN A 142 0.19 -17.91 -6.13
C ASN A 142 0.17 -16.95 -4.92
N SER A 143 1.05 -17.20 -3.94
CA SER A 143 1.13 -16.41 -2.70
C SER A 143 2.57 -15.93 -2.45
N PRO A 144 3.14 -15.11 -3.35
CA PRO A 144 4.56 -14.76 -3.28
C PRO A 144 4.90 -13.91 -2.06
N CYS A 145 3.95 -13.23 -1.41
CA CYS A 145 4.21 -12.43 -0.21
C CYS A 145 3.89 -13.13 1.11
N THR A 146 3.66 -14.44 1.04
CA THR A 146 3.62 -15.34 2.20
C THR A 146 5.00 -15.95 2.39
N LEU A 147 5.51 -15.95 3.64
CA LEU A 147 6.82 -16.52 3.96
C LEU A 147 6.70 -18.02 4.16
N ASN A 148 6.70 -18.73 3.03
CA ASN A 148 6.80 -20.19 3.00
C ASN A 148 8.27 -20.59 3.09
N CYS A 149 8.60 -21.45 4.06
CA CYS A 149 9.95 -21.96 4.27
C CYS A 149 9.93 -23.48 4.30
N ARG A 150 10.88 -24.12 3.61
CA ARG A 150 11.08 -25.57 3.65
C ARG A 150 12.32 -25.90 4.49
N PRO A 151 12.30 -26.95 5.33
CA PRO A 151 13.52 -27.42 5.97
C PRO A 151 14.46 -28.08 4.95
N LEU A 152 15.77 -27.93 5.12
CA LEU A 152 16.73 -28.72 4.35
C LEU A 152 16.50 -30.22 4.50
N GLY A 153 16.50 -30.93 3.37
CA GLY A 153 16.34 -32.39 3.33
C GLY A 153 14.96 -32.88 3.77
N LYS A 154 13.91 -32.05 3.68
CA LYS A 154 12.51 -32.42 3.93
C LYS A 154 11.64 -32.01 2.74
N GLN A 155 10.54 -32.73 2.54
CA GLN A 155 9.61 -32.51 1.41
C GLN A 155 8.38 -31.68 1.80
N PHE A 156 8.33 -31.17 3.02
CA PHE A 156 7.27 -30.26 3.45
C PHE A 156 7.78 -28.83 3.51
N TYR A 157 6.87 -27.88 3.44
CA TYR A 157 7.11 -26.49 3.81
C TYR A 157 6.12 -26.07 4.90
N ALA A 158 6.43 -24.97 5.58
CA ALA A 158 5.56 -24.33 6.53
C ALA A 158 5.44 -22.85 6.19
N THR A 159 4.25 -22.30 6.38
CA THR A 159 4.01 -20.85 6.35
C THR A 159 4.35 -20.29 7.73
N LEU A 160 5.40 -19.48 7.82
CA LEU A 160 5.94 -19.00 9.10
C LEU A 160 5.56 -17.55 9.43
N ALA A 161 5.31 -16.73 8.42
CA ALA A 161 4.92 -15.32 8.53
C ALA A 161 4.45 -14.75 7.18
N LEU A 162 4.18 -13.45 7.14
CA LEU A 162 4.23 -12.66 5.92
C LEU A 162 5.67 -12.31 5.56
N VAL A 163 5.92 -12.11 4.27
CA VAL A 163 7.20 -11.58 3.79
C VAL A 163 7.30 -10.11 4.16
N ALA A 164 8.45 -9.70 4.71
CA ALA A 164 8.70 -8.31 5.11
C ALA A 164 8.57 -7.33 3.94
N ASP A 165 8.02 -6.15 4.22
CA ASP A 165 7.80 -5.12 3.20
C ASP A 165 9.10 -4.72 2.48
N GLY A 166 8.99 -4.44 1.18
CA GLY A 166 10.11 -4.12 0.30
C GLY A 166 10.92 -5.33 -0.18
N THR A 167 10.61 -6.53 0.31
CA THR A 167 11.24 -7.75 -0.21
C THR A 167 10.70 -8.06 -1.62
N PRO A 168 11.56 -8.37 -2.61
CA PRO A 168 11.12 -8.71 -3.96
C PRO A 168 10.13 -9.89 -4.00
N CYS A 169 9.16 -9.78 -4.90
CA CYS A 169 8.16 -10.80 -5.18
C CYS A 169 7.95 -10.96 -6.68
N THR A 170 7.44 -12.12 -7.09
CA THR A 170 7.31 -12.45 -8.51
C THR A 170 6.01 -11.88 -9.08
N LYS A 171 6.14 -11.02 -10.10
CA LYS A 171 5.04 -10.62 -11.01
C LYS A 171 5.52 -10.79 -12.44
N PRO A 172 4.74 -11.44 -13.33
CA PRO A 172 5.13 -11.60 -14.73
C PRO A 172 5.38 -10.24 -15.39
N GLY A 173 6.57 -10.06 -15.96
CA GLY A 173 6.93 -8.88 -16.75
C GLY A 173 7.15 -7.59 -15.96
N ALA A 174 7.19 -7.62 -14.63
CA ALA A 174 7.31 -6.42 -13.80
C ALA A 174 8.19 -6.64 -12.56
N THR A 175 8.95 -5.61 -12.18
CA THR A 175 9.57 -5.54 -10.85
C THR A 175 8.48 -5.28 -9.81
N ALA A 176 8.47 -6.08 -8.75
CA ALA A 176 7.45 -6.01 -7.71
C ALA A 176 8.04 -6.34 -6.34
N VAL A 177 7.44 -5.76 -5.30
CA VAL A 177 7.81 -5.95 -3.90
C VAL A 177 6.60 -6.27 -3.04
N CYS A 178 6.84 -6.97 -1.94
CA CYS A 178 5.81 -7.21 -0.95
C CYS A 178 5.52 -5.94 -0.16
N VAL A 179 4.23 -5.65 0.00
CA VAL A 179 3.73 -4.55 0.81
C VAL A 179 2.45 -5.01 1.50
N GLN A 180 2.46 -5.11 2.83
CA GLN A 180 1.33 -5.58 3.64
C GLN A 180 0.78 -6.94 3.16
N GLY A 181 1.68 -7.87 2.82
CA GLY A 181 1.32 -9.21 2.34
C GLY A 181 0.83 -9.29 0.89
N VAL A 182 0.80 -8.19 0.15
CA VAL A 182 0.41 -8.15 -1.27
C VAL A 182 1.63 -7.85 -2.14
N CYS A 183 1.76 -8.57 -3.26
CA CYS A 183 2.81 -8.32 -4.25
C CYS A 183 2.41 -7.18 -5.18
N LYS A 184 3.02 -6.01 -4.98
CA LYS A 184 2.70 -4.76 -5.69
C LYS A 184 3.80 -4.42 -6.70
N VAL A 185 3.44 -4.03 -7.90
CA VAL A 185 4.39 -3.59 -8.93
C VAL A 185 5.04 -2.29 -8.50
N SER A 186 6.36 -2.19 -8.62
CA SER A 186 7.15 -1.03 -8.18
C SER A 186 6.67 0.29 -8.81
N ALA A 187 6.24 0.25 -10.08
CA ALA A 187 5.67 1.40 -10.79
C ALA A 187 4.36 1.91 -10.18
N ASP A 188 3.56 1.03 -9.57
CA ASP A 188 2.28 1.39 -8.95
C ASP A 188 2.45 1.98 -7.54
N LEU A 189 3.63 1.79 -6.92
CA LEU A 189 3.91 2.30 -5.58
C LEU A 189 3.99 3.82 -5.62
N VAL A 190 4.85 4.34 -6.49
CA VAL A 190 5.04 5.78 -6.68
C VAL A 190 3.86 6.33 -7.47
N GLY A 191 2.68 6.40 -6.86
CA GLY A 191 1.44 6.82 -7.51
C GLY A 191 1.61 8.10 -8.32
N HIS A 192 1.93 7.94 -9.61
CA HIS A 192 1.94 8.97 -10.62
C HIS A 192 0.54 8.94 -11.22
N CYS A 193 -0.39 9.58 -10.53
CA CYS A 193 -1.48 10.23 -11.25
C CYS A 193 -0.92 11.57 -11.70
N GLU A 194 -0.14 11.57 -12.79
CA GLU A 194 0.22 12.83 -13.44
C GLU A 194 -1.05 13.45 -14.02
N LEU A 195 -1.26 14.73 -13.70
CA LEU A 195 -2.24 15.59 -14.33
C LEU A 195 -1.82 15.77 -15.80
N ASN A 196 -2.67 15.37 -16.73
CA ASN A 196 -2.63 15.89 -18.11
C ASN A 196 -3.65 17.01 -18.24
#